data_AF-A0A536FBL4-F1
#
_entry.id   AF-A0A536FBL4-F1
#
_cell.length_a   1.000
_cell.length_b   1.000
_cell.length_c   1.000
_cell.angle_alpha   90.00
_cell.angle_beta   90.00
_cell.angle_gamma   90.00
#
_symmetry.space_group_name_H-M   'P 1'
#
loop_
_entity.id
_entity.type
_entity.pdbx_description
1 polymer ?
#
loop_
_entity_poly.entity_id
_entity_poly.type
_entity_poly.pdbx_seq_one_letter_code
_entity_poly.pdbx_strand_id
1 'polypeptide(L)'
;MRMSVEWRGPVPSSNYDVGRGGERVSFIVEHWTDARLDSAIARFMDPRTRVSAHYIVAQDGHIFQLVSEDDTAFHAGEYGANQRSIG
;
A
#
# COMPACT_ATOMS: atom_id res chain seq x y z
N MET A 1 1.63 24.77 2.92
CA MET A 1 1.30 23.83 1.84
C MET A 1 0.39 22.77 2.45
N ARG A 2 -0.83 22.57 1.95
CA ARG A 2 -1.68 21.47 2.43
C ARG A 2 -1.16 20.19 1.79
N MET A 3 -0.64 19.27 2.60
CA MET A 3 -0.37 17.90 2.16
C MET A 3 -1.72 17.25 1.90
N SER A 4 -2.05 16.96 0.64
CA SER A 4 -3.25 16.21 0.28
C SER A 4 -2.83 14.79 -0.11
N VAL A 5 -3.50 13.81 0.47
CA VAL A 5 -3.40 12.41 0.04
C VAL A 5 -4.33 12.23 -1.15
N GLU A 6 -3.79 11.83 -2.30
CA GLU A 6 -4.60 11.47 -3.46
C GLU A 6 -4.98 9.99 -3.39
N TRP A 7 -6.27 9.68 -3.41
CA TRP A 7 -6.74 8.31 -3.55
C TRP A 7 -6.58 7.83 -5.00
N ARG A 8 -5.78 6.78 -5.21
CA ARG A 8 -5.55 6.10 -6.51
C ARG A 8 -6.03 4.64 -6.51
N GLY A 9 -6.50 4.15 -5.38
CA GLY A 9 -6.97 2.79 -5.19
C GLY A 9 -8.47 2.56 -5.47
N PRO A 10 -9.01 1.41 -5.01
CA PRO A 10 -8.24 0.29 -4.49
C PRO A 10 -7.44 -0.36 -5.61
N VAL A 11 -6.27 -0.94 -5.27
CA VAL A 11 -5.60 -1.92 -6.14
C VAL A 11 -6.55 -3.10 -6.45
N PRO A 12 -6.27 -3.95 -7.45
CA PRO A 12 -7.08 -5.13 -7.70
C PRO A 12 -7.26 -5.99 -6.44
N SER A 13 -8.42 -6.63 -6.30
CA SER A 13 -8.77 -7.45 -5.13
C SER A 13 -7.89 -8.69 -4.92
N SER A 14 -6.99 -9.01 -5.86
CA SER A 14 -5.96 -10.05 -5.70
C SER A 14 -4.70 -9.56 -4.99
N ASN A 15 -4.58 -8.25 -4.77
CA ASN A 15 -3.41 -7.59 -4.21
C ASN A 15 -3.65 -6.99 -2.81
N TYR A 16 -4.81 -7.20 -2.20
CA TYR A 16 -5.10 -6.84 -0.81
C TYR A 16 -6.21 -7.72 -0.26
N ASP A 17 -6.35 -7.77 1.07
CA ASP A 17 -7.51 -8.38 1.73
C ASP A 17 -8.37 -7.30 2.40
N VAL A 18 -9.69 -7.48 2.37
CA VAL A 18 -10.63 -6.62 3.10
C VAL A 18 -10.52 -6.90 4.60
N GLY A 19 -10.38 -5.83 5.39
CA GLY A 19 -10.17 -5.93 6.82
C GLY A 19 -8.77 -6.39 7.22
N ARG A 20 -8.58 -6.60 8.53
CA ARG A 20 -7.28 -6.96 9.14
C ARG A 20 -7.34 -8.22 10.01
N GLY A 21 -8.38 -9.04 9.81
CA GLY A 21 -8.54 -10.30 10.56
C GLY A 21 -8.71 -10.16 12.08
N GLY A 22 -9.12 -8.98 12.58
CA GLY A 22 -9.21 -8.67 14.01
C GLY A 22 -7.96 -8.02 14.60
N GLU A 23 -6.88 -7.92 13.83
CA GLU A 23 -5.66 -7.25 14.23
C GLU A 23 -5.79 -5.71 14.19
N ARG A 24 -4.91 -5.04 14.94
CA ARG A 24 -4.78 -3.58 14.93
C ARG A 24 -3.46 -3.17 14.31
N VAL A 25 -3.45 -2.03 13.61
CA VAL A 25 -2.20 -1.38 13.22
C VAL A 25 -1.39 -1.07 14.47
N SER A 26 -0.12 -1.46 14.47
CA SER A 26 0.81 -1.27 15.59
C SER A 26 2.20 -0.78 15.17
N PHE A 27 2.52 -0.81 13.88
CA PHE A 27 3.77 -0.26 13.34
C PHE A 27 3.61 0.18 11.88
N ILE A 28 4.61 0.90 11.39
CA ILE A 28 4.76 1.26 9.98
C ILE A 28 5.95 0.46 9.43
N VAL A 29 5.82 -0.05 8.21
CA VAL A 29 6.94 -0.62 7.46
C VAL A 29 7.28 0.35 6.32
N GLU A 30 8.41 1.02 6.43
CA GLU A 30 8.89 1.93 5.39
C GLU A 30 9.59 1.16 4.28
N HIS A 31 9.11 1.33 3.04
CA HIS A 31 9.72 0.78 1.85
C HIS A 31 10.26 1.90 0.97
N TRP A 32 11.27 1.57 0.17
CA TRP A 32 11.68 2.40 -0.96
C TRP A 32 11.53 1.60 -2.24
N THR A 33 11.07 2.25 -3.30
CA THR A 33 10.94 1.63 -4.62
C THR A 33 12.17 1.95 -5.46
N ASP A 34 12.87 0.92 -5.94
CA ASP A 34 13.88 1.07 -6.99
C ASP A 34 13.22 1.15 -8.38
N ALA A 35 12.29 2.10 -8.53
CA ALA A 35 11.48 2.29 -9.72
C ALA A 35 10.91 3.70 -9.79
N ARG A 36 10.47 4.12 -10.98
CA ARG A 36 9.66 5.34 -11.13
C ARG A 36 8.28 5.14 -10.51
N LEU A 37 7.67 6.23 -10.05
CA LEU A 37 6.33 6.26 -9.44
C LEU A 37 5.30 5.46 -10.26
N ASP A 38 5.15 5.80 -11.55
CA ASP A 38 4.17 5.14 -12.42
C ASP A 38 4.43 3.64 -12.58
N SER A 39 5.70 3.23 -12.56
CA SER A 39 6.07 1.81 -12.63
C SER A 39 5.73 1.07 -11.34
N ALA A 40 5.93 1.69 -10.17
CA ALA A 40 5.53 1.13 -8.89
C ALA A 40 4.01 1.02 -8.78
N ILE A 41 3.26 2.06 -9.17
CA ILE A 41 1.79 2.04 -9.20
C ILE A 41 1.30 0.98 -10.18
N ALA A 42 1.84 0.93 -11.40
CA ALA A 42 1.47 -0.11 -12.38
C ALA A 42 1.74 -1.52 -11.85
N ARG A 43 2.83 -1.70 -11.09
CA ARG A 43 3.19 -2.96 -10.47
C ARG A 43 2.22 -3.37 -9.35
N PHE A 44 1.64 -2.43 -8.61
CA PHE A 44 0.56 -2.66 -7.63
C PHE A 44 -0.81 -2.85 -8.30
N MET A 45 -1.03 -2.27 -9.48
CA MET A 45 -2.25 -2.41 -10.26
C MET A 45 -2.31 -3.68 -11.13
N ASP A 46 -1.21 -4.44 -11.24
CA ASP A 46 -1.22 -5.72 -11.95
C ASP A 46 -1.76 -6.83 -11.02
N PRO A 47 -2.94 -7.41 -11.33
CA PRO A 47 -3.60 -8.39 -10.47
C PRO A 47 -2.83 -9.71 -10.33
N ARG A 48 -1.86 -9.98 -11.22
CA ARG A 48 -1.07 -11.22 -11.21
C ARG A 48 -0.01 -11.22 -10.11
N THR A 49 0.22 -10.08 -9.49
CA THR A 49 1.44 -9.88 -8.76
C THR A 49 1.36 -10.11 -7.27
N ARG A 50 0.17 -10.00 -6.69
CA ARG A 50 -0.12 -10.25 -5.27
C ARG A 50 0.75 -9.41 -4.32
N VAL A 51 1.02 -8.16 -4.71
CA VAL A 51 1.69 -7.18 -3.85
C VAL A 51 1.01 -5.81 -3.97
N SER A 52 1.05 -5.04 -2.90
CA SER A 52 0.55 -3.67 -2.84
C SER A 52 1.17 -2.95 -1.65
N ALA A 53 0.88 -1.67 -1.51
CA ALA A 53 1.15 -0.86 -0.32
C ALA A 53 -0.08 0.02 -0.05
N HIS A 54 -0.22 0.53 1.18
CA HIS A 54 -1.25 1.50 1.51
C HIS A 54 -0.92 2.85 0.88
N TYR A 55 0.35 3.27 0.94
CA TYR A 55 0.80 4.56 0.43
C TYR A 55 2.03 4.44 -0.47
N ILE A 56 2.16 5.40 -1.39
CA ILE A 56 3.43 5.72 -2.06
C ILE A 56 3.65 7.22 -1.99
N VAL A 57 4.87 7.61 -1.62
CA VAL A 57 5.30 9.02 -1.57
C VAL A 57 6.20 9.27 -2.77
N ALA A 58 5.78 10.16 -3.66
CA ALA A 58 6.56 10.55 -4.82
C ALA A 58 7.73 11.47 -4.43
N GLN A 59 8.71 11.59 -5.32
CA GLN A 59 9.90 12.41 -5.10
C GLN A 59 9.61 13.91 -4.91
N ASP A 60 8.47 14.38 -5.43
CA ASP A 60 8.00 15.76 -5.28
C ASP A 60 7.13 15.97 -4.03
N GLY A 61 6.95 14.93 -3.21
CA GLY A 61 6.19 14.95 -1.97
C GLY A 61 4.69 14.68 -2.13
N HIS A 62 4.20 14.40 -3.34
CA HIS A 62 2.82 13.94 -3.51
C HIS A 62 2.63 12.55 -2.88
N ILE A 63 1.53 12.36 -2.16
CA ILE A 63 1.20 11.11 -1.49
C ILE A 63 0.01 10.48 -2.20
N PHE A 64 0.15 9.23 -2.64
CA PHE A 64 -0.93 8.47 -3.23
C PHE A 64 -1.31 7.31 -2.32
N GLN A 65 -2.60 7.14 -2.07
CA GLN A 65 -3.14 6.01 -1.31
C GLN A 65 -3.75 4.97 -2.26
N LEU A 66 -3.36 3.71 -2.09
CA LEU A 66 -3.73 2.61 -2.98
C LEU A 66 -4.55 1.51 -2.28
N VAL A 67 -4.46 1.40 -0.95
CA VAL A 67 -5.26 0.50 -0.12
C VAL A 67 -5.76 1.28 1.10
N SER A 68 -6.99 0.98 1.55
CA SER A 68 -7.54 1.58 2.78
C SER A 68 -6.72 1.15 3.99
N GLU A 69 -6.58 2.01 5.01
CA GLU A 69 -5.91 1.62 6.27
C GLU A 69 -6.70 0.56 7.06
N ASP A 70 -8.01 0.46 6.80
CA ASP A 70 -8.88 -0.59 7.36
C ASP A 70 -8.63 -1.98 6.74
N ASP A 71 -7.94 -2.03 5.60
CA ASP A 71 -7.66 -3.23 4.83
C ASP A 71 -6.20 -3.68 4.99
N THR A 72 -5.87 -4.85 4.46
CA THR A 72 -4.51 -5.43 4.54
C THR A 72 -3.83 -5.37 3.18
N ALA A 73 -2.88 -4.44 2.99
CA ALA A 73 -2.00 -4.41 1.83
C ALA A 73 -0.91 -5.51 1.91
N PHE A 74 -0.43 -5.99 0.77
CA PHE A 74 0.54 -7.09 0.67
C PHE A 74 1.96 -6.56 0.42
N HIS A 75 2.60 -6.00 1.46
CA HIS A 75 3.88 -5.28 1.32
C HIS A 75 5.08 -5.90 2.06
N ALA A 76 4.86 -6.66 3.15
CA ALA A 76 5.92 -7.10 4.06
C ALA A 76 6.45 -8.52 3.80
N GLY A 77 5.85 -9.27 2.88
CA GLY A 77 6.19 -10.68 2.60
C GLY A 77 5.75 -11.68 3.68
N GLU A 78 5.54 -11.23 4.91
CA GLU A 78 4.94 -11.99 6.01
C GLU A 78 3.53 -11.43 6.32
N TYR A 79 2.53 -12.30 6.37
CA TYR A 79 1.13 -11.88 6.41
C TYR A 79 0.72 -11.29 7.76
N GLY A 80 1.21 -11.83 8.87
CA GLY A 80 0.95 -11.28 10.20
C GLY A 80 1.55 -9.89 10.39
N ALA A 81 2.60 -9.54 9.65
CA ALA A 81 3.13 -8.20 9.56
C ALA A 81 2.19 -7.29 8.78
N ASN A 82 1.78 -7.70 7.56
CA ASN A 82 0.80 -6.96 6.75
C ASN A 82 -0.46 -6.60 7.57
N GLN A 83 -1.04 -7.58 8.28
CA GLN A 83 -2.23 -7.41 9.10
C GLN A 83 -2.05 -6.47 10.30
N ARG A 84 -0.82 -6.08 10.66
CA ARG A 84 -0.52 -5.23 11.83
C ARG A 84 0.23 -3.95 11.46
N SER A 85 0.43 -3.69 10.17
CA SER A 85 1.16 -2.51 9.70
C SER A 85 0.50 -1.73 8.60
N ILE A 86 0.78 -0.43 8.58
CA ILE A 86 0.70 0.38 7.36
C ILE A 86 2.05 0.33 6.66
N GLY A 87 2.03 0.36 5.35
CA GLY A 87 3.20 0.23 4.49
C GLY A 87 3.01 0.95 3.18
#